data_AF-A0A0G2H540-F1
#
_entry.id   AF-A0A0G2H540-F1
#
_cell.length_a   1.000
_cell.length_b   1.000
_cell.length_c   1.000
_cell.angle_alpha   90.00
_cell.angle_beta   90.00
_cell.angle_gamma   90.00
#
_symmetry.space_group_name_H-M   'P 1'
#
loop_
_entity.id
_entity.type
_entity.pdbx_description
1 polymer ?
#
loop_
_entity_poly.entity_id
_entity_poly.type
_entity_poly.pdbx_seq_one_letter_code
_entity_poly.pdbx_strand_id
1 'polypeptide(L)'
;MTVWATIFVAGRLYVNYKKLVLADYLAFAAFVFDVGYAALMILSRHMFRHMWDIPVINFANSMIAPVAICLSKTTILAMLYQIFRIRKEMRIAIWIGIIANILVYFPNLIIAPILGAPRIGETWDDLVVNQRPADQKWIGTYQGPFAVLLDVYIFVLPFPALNTLHMPSKKRLKLFILFGTALL
;
A
#
# COMPACT_ATOMS: atom_id res chain seq x y z
N MET A 1 12.15 -5.83 -5.21
CA MET A 1 10.99 -5.87 -4.30
C MET A 1 10.03 -7.00 -4.65
N THR A 2 9.57 -7.12 -5.90
CA THR A 2 8.61 -8.17 -6.34
C THR A 2 9.03 -9.61 -6.05
N VAL A 3 10.32 -9.95 -6.16
CA VAL A 3 10.85 -11.31 -5.85
C VAL A 3 10.74 -11.68 -4.37
N TRP A 4 10.90 -10.73 -3.45
CA TRP A 4 10.71 -10.99 -2.03
C TRP A 4 9.21 -11.12 -1.72
N ALA A 5 8.39 -10.27 -2.33
CA ALA A 5 6.94 -10.31 -2.19
C ALA A 5 6.35 -11.65 -2.66
N THR A 6 6.80 -12.21 -3.79
CA THR A 6 6.36 -13.54 -4.27
C THR A 6 6.67 -14.63 -3.25
N ILE A 7 7.87 -14.65 -2.68
CA ILE A 7 8.30 -15.66 -1.70
C ILE A 7 7.44 -15.58 -0.43
N PHE A 8 7.22 -14.38 0.11
CA PHE A 8 6.44 -14.20 1.33
C PHE A 8 4.94 -14.52 1.14
N VAL A 9 4.35 -14.12 0.01
CA VAL A 9 2.94 -14.40 -0.28
C VAL A 9 2.73 -15.89 -0.57
N ALA A 10 3.61 -16.51 -1.34
CA ALA A 10 3.56 -17.95 -1.61
C ALA A 10 3.75 -18.77 -0.32
N GLY A 11 4.73 -18.40 0.52
CA GLY A 11 4.95 -19.04 1.82
C GLY A 11 3.72 -18.93 2.73
N ARG A 12 3.04 -17.78 2.74
CA ARG A 12 1.83 -17.56 3.53
C ARG A 12 0.64 -18.36 3.02
N LEU A 13 0.40 -18.40 1.71
CA LEU A 13 -0.64 -19.22 1.09
C LEU A 13 -0.40 -20.72 1.34
N TYR A 14 0.87 -21.15 1.29
CA TYR A 14 1.24 -22.53 1.57
C TYR A 14 0.97 -22.92 3.03
N VAL A 15 1.34 -22.07 3.99
CA VAL A 15 1.12 -22.34 5.43
C VAL A 15 -0.37 -22.30 5.80
N ASN A 16 -1.14 -21.37 5.24
CA ASN A 16 -2.56 -21.19 5.57
C ASN A 16 -3.54 -21.89 4.62
N TYR A 17 -3.09 -22.80 3.76
CA TYR A 17 -3.91 -23.40 2.71
C TYR A 17 -5.24 -24.02 3.19
N LYS A 18 -5.30 -24.51 4.44
CA LYS A 18 -6.50 -25.09 5.06
C LYS A 18 -7.35 -24.11 5.87
N LYS A 19 -6.85 -22.91 6.17
CA LYS A 19 -7.51 -21.89 7.00
C LYS A 19 -7.19 -20.51 6.47
N LEU A 20 -7.66 -20.21 5.27
CA LEU A 20 -7.50 -18.90 4.65
C LEU A 20 -8.25 -17.85 5.48
N VAL A 21 -7.51 -16.91 6.03
CA VAL A 21 -8.09 -15.78 6.78
C VAL A 21 -8.25 -14.60 5.83
N LEU A 22 -9.16 -13.66 6.13
CA LEU A 22 -9.40 -12.45 5.32
C LEU A 22 -8.12 -11.65 5.01
N ALA A 23 -7.12 -11.68 5.88
CA ALA A 23 -5.82 -11.07 5.62
C ALA A 23 -5.01 -11.77 4.52
N ASP A 24 -5.22 -13.06 4.27
CA ASP A 24 -4.52 -13.80 3.21
C ASP A 24 -5.09 -13.45 1.82
N TYR A 25 -6.40 -13.22 1.74
CA TYR A 25 -7.04 -12.68 0.52
C TYR A 25 -6.58 -11.24 0.23
N LEU A 26 -6.50 -10.40 1.26
CA LEU A 26 -5.99 -9.03 1.12
C LEU A 26 -4.51 -9.01 0.71
N ALA A 27 -3.69 -9.91 1.27
CA ALA A 27 -2.29 -10.09 0.87
C ALA A 27 -2.16 -10.46 -0.60
N PHE A 28 -2.96 -11.42 -1.06
CA PHE A 28 -2.95 -11.83 -2.46
C PHE A 28 -3.42 -10.71 -3.40
N ALA A 29 -4.49 -10.01 -3.04
CA ALA A 29 -4.96 -8.85 -3.80
C ALA A 29 -3.89 -7.76 -3.88
N ALA A 30 -3.26 -7.39 -2.76
CA ALA A 30 -2.17 -6.42 -2.72
C ALA A 30 -1.01 -6.83 -3.64
N PHE A 31 -0.65 -8.12 -3.63
CA PHE A 31 0.40 -8.67 -4.49
C PHE A 31 0.06 -8.54 -5.98
N VAL A 32 -1.17 -8.84 -6.39
CA VAL A 32 -1.61 -8.69 -7.79
C VAL A 32 -1.50 -7.24 -8.25
N PHE A 33 -1.94 -6.28 -7.43
CA PHE A 33 -1.83 -4.86 -7.75
C PHE A 33 -0.37 -4.37 -7.77
N ASP A 34 0.49 -4.88 -6.88
CA ASP A 34 1.92 -4.54 -6.86
C ASP A 34 2.65 -5.07 -8.10
N VAL A 35 2.35 -6.30 -8.54
CA VAL A 35 2.88 -6.86 -9.80
C VAL A 35 2.39 -6.03 -10.99
N GLY A 36 1.12 -5.64 -11.02
CA GLY A 36 0.56 -4.77 -12.06
C GLY A 36 1.28 -3.42 -12.13
N TYR A 37 1.53 -2.80 -10.97
CA TYR A 37 2.29 -1.55 -10.87
C TYR A 37 3.74 -1.72 -11.36
N ALA A 38 4.42 -2.79 -10.94
CA ALA A 38 5.79 -3.08 -11.38
C ALA A 38 5.87 -3.30 -12.90
N ALA A 39 4.89 -3.99 -13.49
CA ALA A 39 4.81 -4.20 -14.93
C ALA A 39 4.65 -2.86 -15.68
N LEU A 40 3.76 -1.98 -15.22
CA LEU A 40 3.58 -0.64 -15.79
C LEU A 40 4.85 0.22 -15.70
N MET A 41 5.60 0.10 -14.61
CA MET A 41 6.89 0.79 -14.42
C MET A 41 8.03 0.23 -15.29
N ILE A 42 7.93 -1.01 -15.74
CA ILE A 42 8.87 -1.59 -16.72
C ILE A 42 8.49 -1.12 -18.13
N LEU A 43 7.18 -1.12 -18.44
CA LEU A 43 6.65 -0.63 -19.71
C LEU A 43 6.99 0.86 -19.92
N SER A 44 6.86 1.69 -18.88
CA SER A 44 7.22 3.12 -18.97
C SER A 44 8.70 3.35 -19.30
N ARG A 45 9.61 2.47 -18.86
CA ARG A 45 11.04 2.55 -19.21
C ARG A 45 11.33 2.18 -20.66
N HIS A 46 10.58 1.26 -21.25
CA HIS A 46 10.80 0.84 -22.63
C HIS A 46 10.21 1.85 -23.64
N MET A 47 9.18 2.58 -23.22
CA MET A 47 8.39 3.48 -24.06
C MET A 47 8.92 4.92 -24.18
N PHE A 48 10.13 5.23 -23.71
CA PHE A 48 10.77 6.53 -24.01
C PHE A 48 10.93 6.79 -25.53
N ARG A 49 10.75 5.77 -26.38
CA ARG A 49 10.67 5.87 -27.85
C ARG A 49 9.29 6.22 -28.41
N HIS A 50 8.20 6.03 -27.66
CA HIS A 50 6.81 6.23 -28.09
C HIS A 50 6.12 7.16 -27.09
N MET A 51 6.32 8.46 -27.30
CA MET A 51 5.89 9.50 -26.33
C MET A 51 4.37 9.62 -26.21
N TRP A 52 3.62 9.16 -27.22
CA TRP A 52 2.16 9.19 -27.27
C TRP A 52 1.48 8.24 -26.25
N ASP A 53 2.18 7.21 -25.76
CA ASP A 53 1.62 6.24 -24.77
C ASP A 53 1.88 6.64 -23.30
N ILE A 54 2.73 7.65 -23.08
CA ILE A 54 3.08 8.15 -21.74
C ILE A 54 1.87 8.59 -20.90
N PRO A 55 0.91 9.39 -21.42
CA PRO A 55 -0.23 9.86 -20.61
C PRO A 55 -1.13 8.71 -20.12
N VAL A 56 -1.36 7.69 -20.96
CA VAL A 56 -2.19 6.52 -20.61
C VAL A 56 -1.54 5.70 -19.48
N ILE A 57 -0.23 5.45 -19.59
CA ILE A 57 0.51 4.69 -18.58
C ILE A 57 0.61 5.45 -17.26
N ASN A 58 0.80 6.77 -17.30
CA ASN A 58 0.82 7.62 -16.10
C ASN A 58 -0.53 7.63 -15.40
N PHE A 59 -1.62 7.69 -16.15
CA PHE A 59 -2.97 7.57 -15.62
C PHE A 59 -3.20 6.21 -14.94
N ALA A 60 -2.86 5.10 -15.62
CA ALA A 60 -2.97 3.76 -15.06
C ALA A 60 -2.14 3.58 -13.77
N ASN A 61 -0.92 4.12 -13.74
CA ASN A 61 -0.08 4.11 -12.54
C ASN A 61 -0.69 4.91 -11.38
N SER A 62 -1.31 6.05 -11.67
CA SER A 62 -1.97 6.89 -10.67
C SER A 62 -3.19 6.20 -10.05
N MET A 63 -3.81 5.25 -10.76
CA MET A 63 -4.93 4.43 -10.26
C MET A 63 -4.46 3.20 -9.49
N ILE A 64 -3.46 2.48 -9.99
CA ILE A 64 -3.05 1.20 -9.43
C ILE A 64 -2.19 1.39 -8.17
N ALA A 65 -1.30 2.38 -8.15
CA ALA A 65 -0.34 2.54 -7.04
C ALA A 65 -1.03 2.84 -5.69
N PRO A 66 -2.00 3.77 -5.58
CA PRO A 66 -2.67 4.05 -4.31
C PRO A 66 -3.44 2.84 -3.76
N VAL A 67 -4.04 2.03 -4.65
CA VAL A 67 -4.78 0.81 -4.28
C VAL A 67 -3.82 -0.26 -3.76
N ALA A 68 -2.71 -0.49 -4.46
CA ALA A 68 -1.69 -1.44 -4.04
C ALA A 68 -1.16 -1.12 -2.64
N ILE A 69 -0.79 0.15 -2.41
CA ILE A 69 -0.25 0.62 -1.12
C ILE A 69 -1.32 0.51 -0.02
N CYS A 70 -2.56 0.93 -0.30
CA CYS A 70 -3.65 0.86 0.66
C CYS A 70 -3.93 -0.59 1.09
N LEU A 71 -4.00 -1.53 0.14
CA LEU A 71 -4.23 -2.95 0.42
C LEU A 71 -3.05 -3.57 1.19
N SER A 72 -1.81 -3.20 0.84
CA SER A 72 -0.61 -3.68 1.54
C SER A 72 -0.61 -3.25 3.01
N LYS A 73 -0.80 -1.96 3.31
CA LYS A 73 -0.87 -1.45 4.68
C LYS A 73 -2.04 -2.06 5.47
N THR A 74 -3.20 -2.21 4.83
CA THR A 74 -4.37 -2.87 5.43
C THR A 74 -4.08 -4.35 5.76
N THR A 75 -3.31 -5.04 4.92
CA THR A 75 -2.90 -6.43 5.16
C THR A 75 -2.02 -6.55 6.39
N ILE A 76 -1.06 -5.64 6.56
CA ILE A 76 -0.17 -5.62 7.75
C ILE A 76 -1.01 -5.37 9.02
N LEU A 77 -1.90 -4.39 8.99
CA LEU A 77 -2.82 -4.09 10.09
C LEU A 77 -3.75 -5.27 10.42
N ALA A 78 -4.29 -5.93 9.40
CA ALA A 78 -5.12 -7.13 9.57
C ALA A 78 -4.32 -8.32 10.15
N MET A 79 -3.04 -8.44 9.83
CA MET A 79 -2.15 -9.44 10.42
C MET A 79 -1.88 -9.13 11.91
N LEU A 80 -1.60 -7.87 12.23
CA LEU A 80 -1.47 -7.41 13.62
C LEU A 80 -2.76 -7.66 14.42
N TYR A 81 -3.92 -7.50 13.79
CA TYR A 81 -5.22 -7.79 14.42
C TYR A 81 -5.36 -9.25 14.83
N GLN A 82 -4.90 -10.17 13.98
CA GLN A 82 -4.95 -11.60 14.29
C GLN A 82 -4.03 -11.95 15.46
N ILE A 83 -2.81 -11.40 15.47
CA ILE A 83 -1.81 -11.66 16.53
C ILE A 83 -2.31 -11.13 17.88
N PHE A 84 -2.91 -9.94 17.90
CA PHE A 84 -3.30 -9.25 19.14
C PHE A 84 -4.80 -9.26 19.44
N ARG A 85 -5.55 -10.21 18.86
CA ARG A 85 -7.03 -10.30 18.94
C ARG A 85 -7.61 -10.21 20.36
N ILE A 86 -6.84 -10.60 21.37
CA ILE A 86 -7.25 -10.68 22.78
C ILE A 86 -7.52 -9.29 23.39
N ARG A 87 -6.76 -8.24 23.02
CA ARG A 87 -6.87 -6.92 23.66
C ARG A 87 -7.84 -5.98 22.93
N LYS A 88 -8.71 -5.30 23.68
CA LYS A 88 -9.69 -4.35 23.13
C LYS A 88 -9.04 -3.05 22.62
N GLU A 89 -8.10 -2.49 23.37
CA GLU A 89 -7.39 -1.25 22.99
C GLU A 89 -6.65 -1.40 21.65
N MET A 90 -5.97 -2.54 21.46
CA MET A 90 -5.25 -2.85 20.23
C MET A 90 -6.19 -2.97 19.03
N ARG A 91 -7.39 -3.51 19.23
CA ARG A 91 -8.40 -3.58 18.15
C ARG A 91 -8.84 -2.20 17.71
N ILE A 92 -9.07 -1.28 18.65
CA ILE A 92 -9.45 0.10 18.36
C ILE A 92 -8.32 0.80 17.60
N ALA A 93 -7.08 0.68 18.07
CA ALA A 93 -5.91 1.24 17.39
C ALA A 93 -5.78 0.74 15.94
N ILE A 94 -5.94 -0.56 15.72
CA ILE A 94 -5.86 -1.13 14.36
C ILE A 94 -6.98 -0.60 13.47
N TRP A 95 -8.21 -0.51 13.97
CA TRP A 95 -9.32 0.06 13.21
C TRP A 95 -9.09 1.54 12.86
N ILE A 96 -8.54 2.33 13.79
CA ILE A 96 -8.14 3.72 13.52
C ILE A 96 -7.10 3.76 12.40
N GLY A 97 -6.10 2.88 12.44
CA GLY A 97 -5.09 2.76 11.37
C GLY A 97 -5.68 2.41 10.01
N ILE A 98 -6.64 1.49 9.96
CA ILE A 98 -7.33 1.10 8.71
C ILE A 98 -8.16 2.27 8.17
N ILE A 99 -8.92 2.96 9.02
CA ILE A 99 -9.74 4.12 8.62
C ILE A 99 -8.84 5.25 8.12
N ALA A 100 -7.76 5.57 8.83
CA ALA A 100 -6.80 6.58 8.42
C ALA A 100 -6.14 6.22 7.09
N ASN A 101 -5.78 4.96 6.87
CA ASN A 101 -5.25 4.48 5.60
C ASN A 101 -6.25 4.69 4.47
N ILE A 102 -7.50 4.26 4.63
CA ILE A 102 -8.55 4.48 3.62
C ILE A 102 -8.70 5.98 3.34
N LEU A 103 -8.76 6.83 4.37
CA LEU A 103 -8.96 8.27 4.21
C LEU A 103 -7.81 8.96 3.46
N VAL A 104 -6.57 8.47 3.59
CA VAL A 104 -5.40 9.01 2.88
C VAL A 104 -5.37 8.61 1.41
N TYR A 105 -5.71 7.35 1.09
CA TYR A 105 -5.58 6.82 -0.27
C TYR A 105 -6.87 6.92 -1.12
N PHE A 106 -8.05 6.92 -0.51
CA PHE A 106 -9.34 6.95 -1.20
C PHE A 106 -9.59 8.24 -2.01
N PRO A 107 -9.25 9.45 -1.54
CA PRO A 107 -9.41 10.67 -2.34
C PRO A 107 -8.64 10.63 -3.66
N ASN A 108 -7.49 9.94 -3.69
CA ASN A 108 -6.69 9.81 -4.90
C ASN A 108 -7.44 9.04 -6.00
N LEU A 109 -8.25 8.04 -5.64
CA LEU A 109 -9.10 7.30 -6.59
C LEU A 109 -10.14 8.17 -7.27
N ILE A 110 -10.60 9.24 -6.61
CA ILE A 110 -11.60 10.16 -7.16
C ILE A 110 -10.92 11.28 -7.94
N ILE A 111 -9.84 11.85 -7.42
CA ILE A 111 -9.22 13.04 -7.99
C ILE A 111 -8.40 12.70 -9.23
N ALA A 112 -7.68 11.58 -9.25
CA ALA A 112 -6.84 11.23 -10.40
C ALA A 112 -7.60 10.96 -11.71
N PRO A 113 -8.82 10.38 -11.78
CA PRO A 113 -9.61 10.38 -13.02
C PRO A 113 -10.16 11.76 -13.40
N ILE A 114 -10.44 12.64 -12.45
CA ILE A 114 -10.95 13.99 -12.76
C ILE A 114 -9.86 14.87 -13.39
N LEU A 115 -8.62 14.73 -12.93
CA LEU A 115 -7.48 15.53 -13.38
C LEU A 115 -6.66 14.88 -14.49
N GLY A 116 -6.57 13.54 -14.50
CA GLY A 116 -5.70 12.77 -15.37
C GLY A 116 -6.38 12.04 -16.54
N ALA A 117 -7.72 12.08 -16.64
CA ALA A 117 -8.44 11.53 -17.80
C ALA A 117 -8.82 12.63 -18.81
N PRO A 118 -8.79 12.33 -20.13
CA PRO A 118 -9.21 13.28 -21.14
C PRO A 118 -10.73 13.51 -21.05
N ARG A 119 -11.17 14.76 -21.16
CA ARG A 119 -12.60 15.08 -21.22
C ARG A 119 -13.18 14.79 -22.61
N ILE A 120 -14.50 14.85 -22.71
CA ILE A 120 -15.22 14.73 -23.98
C ILE A 120 -14.68 15.78 -24.95
N GLY A 121 -13.99 15.33 -26.01
CA GLY A 121 -13.37 16.18 -27.02
C GLY A 121 -11.85 16.41 -26.87
N GLU A 122 -11.23 15.97 -25.77
CA GLU A 122 -9.76 16.00 -25.58
C GLU A 122 -9.15 14.64 -25.97
N THR A 123 -7.94 14.66 -26.53
CA THR A 123 -7.11 13.48 -26.75
C THR A 123 -6.13 13.25 -25.60
N TRP A 124 -5.53 12.06 -25.51
CA TRP A 124 -4.51 11.78 -24.51
C TRP A 124 -3.26 12.65 -24.68
N ASP A 125 -2.95 13.09 -25.90
CA ASP A 125 -1.84 13.98 -26.20
C ASP A 125 -2.08 15.41 -25.65
N ASP A 126 -3.32 15.87 -25.63
CA ASP A 126 -3.68 17.18 -25.07
C ASP A 126 -3.39 17.27 -23.56
N LEU A 127 -3.36 16.13 -22.86
CA LEU A 127 -2.99 16.08 -21.44
C LEU A 127 -1.50 16.33 -21.20
N VAL A 128 -0.64 16.10 -22.19
CA VAL A 128 0.81 16.39 -22.06
C VAL A 128 1.07 17.90 -22.11
N VAL A 129 0.23 18.64 -22.85
CA VAL A 129 0.33 20.10 -23.02
C VAL A 129 -0.45 20.84 -21.94
N ASN A 130 -1.57 20.28 -21.49
CA ASN A 130 -2.38 20.86 -20.41
C ASN A 130 -1.67 20.77 -19.05
N GLN A 131 -1.77 21.82 -18.24
CA GLN A 131 -1.20 21.85 -16.88
C GLN A 131 -1.99 21.02 -15.84
N ARG A 132 -3.13 20.44 -16.22
CA ARG A 132 -4.03 19.71 -15.31
C ARG A 132 -3.37 18.49 -14.63
N PRO A 133 -2.53 17.68 -15.30
CA PRO A 133 -1.77 16.62 -14.63
C PRO A 133 -0.65 17.17 -13.74
N ALA A 134 -0.21 18.42 -13.95
CA ALA A 134 0.75 19.07 -13.05
C ALA A 134 0.09 19.43 -11.71
N ASP A 135 -1.21 19.72 -11.69
CA ASP A 135 -1.96 19.93 -10.45
C ASP A 135 -2.08 18.65 -9.61
N GLN A 136 -1.89 17.47 -10.21
CA GLN A 136 -1.81 16.20 -9.48
C GLN A 136 -0.60 16.14 -8.55
N LYS A 137 0.45 16.96 -8.76
CA LYS A 137 1.63 17.03 -7.88
C LYS A 137 1.26 17.45 -6.46
N TRP A 138 0.26 18.31 -6.30
CA TRP A 138 -0.22 18.77 -4.99
C TRP A 138 -0.72 17.59 -4.15
N ILE A 139 -1.39 16.62 -4.77
CA ILE A 139 -1.86 15.41 -4.09
C ILE A 139 -0.67 14.62 -3.53
N GLY A 140 0.40 14.47 -4.32
CA GLY A 140 1.63 13.81 -3.86
C GLY A 140 2.26 14.50 -2.67
N THR A 141 2.28 15.84 -2.65
CA THR A 141 2.82 16.64 -1.54
C THR A 141 2.08 16.41 -0.24
N TYR A 142 0.74 16.31 -0.25
CA TYR A 142 -0.02 16.00 0.96
C TYR A 142 0.06 14.52 1.32
N GLN A 143 0.00 13.63 0.33
CA GLN A 143 -0.05 12.18 0.57
C GLN A 143 1.27 11.64 1.15
N GLY A 144 2.42 12.18 0.74
CA GLY A 144 3.75 11.73 1.20
C GLY A 144 3.91 11.75 2.73
N PRO A 145 3.74 12.90 3.40
CA PRO A 145 3.83 12.98 4.86
C PRO A 145 2.88 12.04 5.59
N PHE A 146 1.61 11.95 5.14
CA PHE A 146 0.63 11.04 5.76
C PHE A 146 0.99 9.57 5.55
N ALA A 147 1.55 9.21 4.39
CA ALA A 147 2.03 7.86 4.13
C ALA A 147 3.14 7.46 5.12
N VAL A 148 4.12 8.35 5.34
CA VAL A 148 5.21 8.13 6.30
C VAL A 148 4.69 8.07 7.74
N LEU A 149 3.78 8.98 8.11
CA LEU A 149 3.14 8.95 9.44
C LEU A 149 2.42 7.63 9.70
N LEU A 150 1.72 7.09 8.70
CA LEU A 150 1.08 5.77 8.79
C LEU A 150 2.10 4.64 8.94
N ASP A 151 3.26 4.71 8.28
CA ASP A 151 4.31 3.70 8.45
C ASP A 151 4.90 3.72 9.86
N VAL A 152 5.18 4.91 10.39
CA VAL A 152 5.62 5.07 11.78
C VAL A 152 4.54 4.57 12.75
N TYR A 153 3.27 4.86 12.48
CA TYR A 153 2.15 4.39 13.28
C TYR A 153 2.09 2.86 13.34
N ILE A 154 2.15 2.18 12.17
CA ILE A 154 2.14 0.72 12.06
C ILE A 154 3.35 0.11 12.80
N PHE A 155 4.52 0.75 12.70
CA PHE A 155 5.73 0.31 13.38
C PHE A 155 5.64 0.43 14.91
N VAL A 156 5.06 1.53 15.42
CA VAL A 156 4.95 1.77 16.86
C VAL A 156 3.84 0.94 17.51
N LEU A 157 2.79 0.61 16.75
CA LEU A 157 1.63 -0.15 17.20
C LEU A 157 1.95 -1.42 18.04
N PRO A 158 2.89 -2.31 17.66
CA PRO A 158 3.22 -3.48 18.46
C PRO A 158 3.97 -3.18 19.78
N PHE A 159 4.58 -2.02 19.99
CA PHE A 159 5.43 -1.80 21.18
C PHE A 159 4.67 -1.66 22.51
N PRO A 160 3.61 -0.84 22.62
CA PRO A 160 2.79 -0.80 23.83
C PRO A 160 2.18 -2.17 24.13
N ALA A 161 1.84 -2.88 23.06
CA ALA A 161 1.34 -4.23 23.06
C ALA A 161 2.37 -5.26 23.61
N LEU A 162 3.66 -5.09 23.34
CA LEU A 162 4.71 -5.97 23.85
C LEU A 162 5.10 -5.63 25.29
N ASN A 163 5.01 -4.37 25.70
CA ASN A 163 5.42 -3.94 27.04
C ASN A 163 4.51 -4.46 28.16
N THR A 164 3.25 -4.75 27.83
CA THR A 164 2.26 -5.32 28.77
C THR A 164 2.31 -6.84 28.86
N LEU A 165 3.08 -7.53 28.00
CA LEU A 165 3.23 -8.97 28.07
C LEU A 165 4.50 -9.32 28.86
N HIS A 166 4.36 -10.02 29.98
CA HIS A 166 5.48 -10.56 30.79
C HIS A 166 6.25 -11.64 30.02
N MET A 167 6.98 -11.25 28.97
CA MET A 167 7.86 -12.12 28.20
C MET A 167 9.33 -11.87 28.55
N PRO A 168 10.17 -12.92 28.56
CA PRO A 168 11.61 -12.77 28.77
C PRO A 168 12.24 -11.95 27.63
N SER A 169 13.16 -11.04 27.99
CA SER A 169 13.74 -10.00 27.11
C SER A 169 14.35 -10.54 25.80
N LYS A 170 14.82 -11.79 25.79
CA LYS A 170 15.35 -12.45 24.58
C LYS A 170 14.29 -12.74 23.52
N LYS A 171 13.04 -13.05 23.91
CA LYS A 171 11.92 -13.24 22.98
C LYS A 171 11.41 -11.89 22.48
N ARG A 172 11.40 -10.88 23.37
CA ARG A 172 11.07 -9.48 23.02
C ARG A 172 12.00 -8.98 21.92
N LEU A 173 13.33 -9.14 22.06
CA LEU A 173 14.29 -8.69 21.04
C LEU A 173 14.10 -9.37 19.67
N LYS A 174 13.75 -10.66 19.62
CA LYS A 174 13.45 -11.35 18.35
C LYS A 174 12.22 -10.79 17.65
N LEU A 175 11.19 -10.42 18.40
CA LEU A 175 10.02 -9.71 17.86
C LEU A 175 10.38 -8.31 17.37
N PHE A 176 11.24 -7.57 18.09
CA PHE A 176 11.76 -6.28 17.62
C PHE A 176 12.50 -6.41 16.29
N ILE A 177 13.37 -7.42 16.14
CA ILE A 177 14.10 -7.68 14.89
C ILE A 177 13.12 -8.06 13.77
N LEU A 178 12.12 -8.90 14.05
CA LEU A 178 11.11 -9.31 13.06
C LEU A 178 10.25 -8.13 12.57
N PHE A 179 9.83 -7.25 13.48
CA PHE A 179 9.11 -6.03 13.10
C PHE A 179 10.00 -5.00 12.40
N GLY A 180 11.28 -4.91 12.78
CA GLY A 180 12.27 -4.10 12.08
C GLY A 180 12.52 -4.60 10.64
N THR A 181 12.52 -5.91 10.41
CA THR A 181 12.64 -6.47 9.05
C THR A 181 11.43 -6.20 8.16
N ALA A 182 10.26 -5.88 8.73
CA ALA A 182 9.09 -5.47 7.93
C ALA A 182 9.18 -4.03 7.41
N LEU A 183 10.20 -3.26 7.83
CA LEU A 183 10.46 -1.88 7.42
C LEU A 183 11.48 -1.79 6.26
N LEU A 184 12.16 -2.89 5.94
CA LEU A 184 13.09 -3.08 4.82
C LEU A 184 12.35 -3.59 3.58
#